data_AF-A0A7S0ZYD5-F1
#
_entry.id   AF-A0A7S0ZYD5-F1
#
_cell.length_a   1.000
_cell.length_b   1.000
_cell.length_c   1.000
_cell.angle_alpha   90.00
_cell.angle_beta   90.00
_cell.angle_gamma   90.00
#
_symmetry.space_group_name_H-M   'P 1'
#
loop_
_entity.id
_entity.type
_entity.pdbx_description
1 polymer ?
#
loop_
_entity_poly.entity_id
_entity_poly.type
_entity_poly.pdbx_seq_one_letter_code
_entity_poly.pdbx_strand_id
1 'polypeptide(L)'
;MFLAAVQHVCRIVRVLKTPLGNCLLVGVGGSGRKSLAMLGTFVAEYELSQIEISKFYSMNDWHEDIKRLLMRAGGHGKEVTFLLADTQIPKETMLEDTSSLLNNGEVPNLFNAEDKTQILEACTHSAATAGRTGTADVFAFFTEQCRKNLHVVIALSPIGEAFRR
;
A
#
# COMPACT_ATOMS: atom_id res chain seq x y z
N MET A 1 4.92 18.88 23.73
CA MET A 1 5.00 17.44 23.34
C MET A 1 3.91 17.05 22.35
N PHE A 2 2.63 17.39 22.57
CA PHE A 2 1.53 17.03 21.65
C PHE A 2 1.47 17.82 20.33
N LEU A 3 1.93 19.07 20.30
CA LEU A 3 1.87 19.88 19.06
C LEU A 3 2.68 19.28 17.91
N ALA A 4 3.83 18.67 18.21
CA ALA A 4 4.64 17.98 17.21
C ALA A 4 3.90 16.76 16.63
N ALA A 5 3.23 15.98 17.48
CA ALA A 5 2.40 14.85 17.04
C ALA A 5 1.27 15.32 16.11
N VAL A 6 0.56 16.40 16.46
CA VAL A 6 -0.48 17.00 15.60
C VAL A 6 0.11 17.42 14.26
N GLN A 7 1.26 18.10 14.25
CA GLN A 7 1.93 18.50 13.01
C GLN A 7 2.31 17.29 12.15
N HIS A 8 2.80 16.20 12.75
CA HIS A 8 3.12 14.97 12.02
C HIS A 8 1.87 14.31 11.42
N VAL A 9 0.78 14.24 12.18
CA VAL A 9 -0.51 13.75 11.67
C VAL A 9 -1.01 14.61 10.51
N CYS A 10 -0.98 15.94 10.64
CA CYS A 10 -1.36 16.84 9.56
C CYS A 10 -0.52 16.62 8.29
N ARG A 11 0.80 16.37 8.43
CA ARG A 11 1.68 16.04 7.30
C ARG A 11 1.31 14.70 6.67
N ILE A 12 1.06 13.66 7.47
CA ILE A 12 0.63 12.35 6.98
C ILE A 12 -0.68 12.47 6.20
N VAL A 13 -1.70 13.10 6.79
CA VAL A 13 -3.01 13.31 6.13
C VAL A 13 -2.85 14.07 4.82
N ARG A 14 -2.03 15.13 4.81
CA ARG A 14 -1.75 15.89 3.58
C ARG A 14 -1.14 15.00 2.48
N VAL A 15 -0.19 14.14 2.82
CA VAL A 15 0.43 13.22 1.85
C VAL A 15 -0.60 12.19 1.37
N LEU A 16 -1.38 11.59 2.27
CA LEU A 16 -2.43 10.63 1.90
C LEU A 16 -3.50 11.24 0.98
N LYS A 17 -3.85 12.51 1.16
CA LYS A 17 -4.79 13.21 0.27
C LYS A 17 -4.17 13.70 -1.04
N THR A 18 -2.86 13.57 -1.20
CA THR A 18 -2.18 13.92 -2.46
C THR A 18 -2.19 12.71 -3.39
N PRO A 19 -2.51 12.87 -4.70
CA PRO A 19 -2.45 11.77 -5.65
C PRO A 19 -1.07 11.12 -5.65
N LEU A 20 -1.03 9.77 -5.65
CA LEU A 20 0.20 8.98 -5.61
C LEU A 20 1.06 9.24 -4.35
N GLY A 21 0.45 9.77 -3.29
CA GLY A 21 1.15 10.16 -2.07
C GLY A 21 1.55 8.96 -1.22
N ASN A 22 2.85 8.74 -1.09
CA ASN A 22 3.44 7.71 -0.22
C ASN A 22 4.25 8.38 0.90
N CYS A 23 4.28 7.78 2.09
CA CYS A 23 4.99 8.34 3.24
C CYS A 23 6.19 7.47 3.67
N LEU A 24 7.31 8.11 3.96
CA LEU A 24 8.41 7.52 4.70
C LEU A 24 8.53 8.19 6.07
N LEU A 25 8.23 7.45 7.14
CA LEU A 25 8.28 7.90 8.52
C LEU A 25 9.57 7.43 9.19
N VAL A 26 10.51 8.35 9.34
CA VAL A 26 11.83 8.06 9.95
C VAL A 26 11.84 8.55 11.40
N GLY A 27 12.29 7.69 12.32
CA GLY A 27 12.41 8.06 13.73
C GLY A 27 12.87 6.89 14.59
N VAL A 28 13.37 7.18 15.80
CA VAL A 28 13.83 6.14 16.72
C VAL A 28 12.67 5.27 17.23
N GLY A 29 12.98 4.09 17.77
CA GLY A 29 11.96 3.23 18.41
C GLY A 29 11.19 4.00 19.50
N GLY A 30 9.88 3.76 19.61
CA GLY A 30 9.03 4.45 20.60
C GLY A 30 8.59 5.87 20.23
N SER A 31 9.00 6.43 19.09
CA SER A 31 8.59 7.76 18.61
C SER A 31 7.12 7.87 18.17
N GLY A 32 6.35 6.78 18.21
CA GLY A 32 4.93 6.77 17.86
C GLY A 32 4.63 6.78 16.36
N ARG A 33 5.62 6.58 15.47
CA ARG A 33 5.44 6.56 13.99
C ARG A 33 4.24 5.74 13.52
N LYS A 34 4.12 4.49 14.00
CA LYS A 34 2.97 3.62 13.67
C LYS A 34 1.66 4.22 14.16
N SER A 35 1.61 4.68 15.41
CA SER A 35 0.42 5.29 16.00
C SER A 35 -0.02 6.55 15.26
N LEU A 36 0.93 7.41 14.87
CA LEU A 36 0.65 8.61 14.09
C LEU A 36 0.20 8.30 12.66
N ALA A 37 0.78 7.28 12.03
CA ALA A 37 0.34 6.78 10.73
C ALA A 37 -1.11 6.27 10.79
N MET A 38 -1.42 5.40 11.74
CA MET A 38 -2.77 4.87 11.96
C MET A 38 -3.78 5.99 12.24
N LEU A 39 -3.41 6.98 13.07
CA LEU A 39 -4.25 8.13 13.33
C LEU A 39 -4.46 8.99 12.07
N GLY A 40 -3.40 9.22 11.29
CA GLY A 40 -3.50 9.94 10.01
C GLY A 40 -4.38 9.23 8.99
N THR A 41 -4.25 7.91 8.87
CA THR A 41 -5.11 7.06 8.04
C THR A 41 -6.57 7.15 8.48
N PHE A 42 -6.83 7.06 9.79
CA PHE A 42 -8.18 7.19 10.33
C PHE A 42 -8.78 8.57 10.04
N VAL A 43 -8.02 9.65 10.25
CA VAL A 43 -8.45 11.02 9.95
C VAL A 43 -8.68 11.24 8.45
N ALA A 44 -7.93 10.56 7.58
CA ALA A 44 -8.14 10.59 6.14
C ALA A 44 -9.35 9.77 5.68
N GLU A 45 -9.95 8.97 6.57
CA GLU A 45 -11.03 8.01 6.30
C GLU A 45 -10.62 6.88 5.35
N TYR A 46 -9.35 6.47 5.42
CA TYR A 46 -8.79 5.42 4.57
C TYR A 46 -8.79 4.07 5.29
N GLU A 47 -8.90 2.98 4.54
CA GLU A 47 -8.80 1.64 5.11
C GLU A 47 -7.34 1.35 5.48
N LEU A 48 -7.09 0.94 6.73
CA LEU A 48 -5.76 0.60 7.19
C LEU A 48 -5.48 -0.88 6.90
N SER A 49 -4.39 -1.16 6.17
CA SER A 49 -3.88 -2.52 5.97
C SER A 49 -2.51 -2.66 6.61
N GLN A 50 -2.35 -3.65 7.48
CA GLN A 50 -1.09 -4.02 8.12
C GLN A 50 -0.84 -5.51 7.91
N ILE A 51 0.43 -5.89 7.78
CA ILE A 51 0.84 -7.29 7.66
C ILE A 51 1.43 -7.75 8.98
N GLU A 52 0.91 -8.84 9.54
CA GLU A 52 1.45 -9.45 10.74
C GLU A 52 2.43 -10.57 10.35
N ILE A 53 3.72 -10.28 10.47
CA ILE A 53 4.75 -11.29 10.20
C ILE A 53 4.87 -12.24 11.38
N SER A 54 4.53 -13.50 11.13
CA SER A 54 4.82 -14.63 12.02
C SER A 54 6.13 -15.32 11.62
N LYS A 55 6.67 -16.19 12.48
CA LYS A 55 7.88 -16.97 12.17
C LYS A 55 7.75 -17.85 10.92
N PHE A 56 6.53 -18.19 10.52
CA PHE A 56 6.24 -19.07 9.39
C PHE A 56 5.76 -18.30 8.16
N TYR A 57 5.82 -16.96 8.19
CA TYR A 57 5.36 -16.12 7.10
C TYR A 57 6.24 -16.32 5.86
N SER A 58 5.62 -16.85 4.80
CA SER A 58 6.26 -17.19 3.55
C SER A 58 6.12 -16.05 2.53
N MET A 59 6.82 -16.16 1.39
CA MET A 59 6.60 -15.23 0.27
C MET A 59 5.22 -15.42 -0.36
N ASN A 60 4.62 -16.62 -0.24
CA ASN A 60 3.26 -16.84 -0.74
C ASN A 60 2.26 -16.05 0.09
N ASP A 61 2.41 -16.03 1.41
CA ASP A 61 1.54 -15.24 2.31
C ASP A 61 1.64 -13.74 1.99
N TRP A 62 2.86 -13.27 1.72
CA TRP A 62 3.11 -11.92 1.23
C TRP A 62 2.37 -11.61 -0.06
N HIS A 63 2.53 -12.45 -1.08
CA HIS A 63 1.85 -12.26 -2.35
C HIS A 63 0.33 -12.28 -2.19
N GLU A 64 -0.22 -13.16 -1.36
CA GLU A 64 -1.66 -13.18 -1.06
C GLU A 64 -2.15 -11.93 -0.31
N ASP A 65 -1.35 -11.37 0.61
CA ASP A 65 -1.66 -10.11 1.27
C ASP A 65 -1.63 -8.93 0.28
N ILE A 66 -0.65 -8.89 -0.64
CA ILE A 66 -0.56 -7.87 -1.70
C ILE A 66 -1.71 -8.00 -2.69
N LYS A 67 -2.12 -9.22 -3.08
CA LYS A 67 -3.31 -9.42 -3.94
C LYS A 67 -4.56 -8.86 -3.27
N ARG A 68 -4.79 -9.18 -2.00
CA ARG A 68 -5.94 -8.66 -1.22
C ARG A 68 -5.89 -7.14 -1.07
N LEU A 69 -4.70 -6.56 -0.96
CA LEU A 69 -4.50 -5.11 -0.94
C LEU A 69 -4.87 -4.47 -2.28
N LEU A 70 -4.34 -4.97 -3.38
CA LEU A 70 -4.61 -4.46 -4.73
C LEU A 70 -6.08 -4.65 -5.13
N MET A 71 -6.73 -5.75 -4.75
CA MET A 71 -8.16 -5.95 -5.01
C MET A 71 -9.03 -4.91 -4.30
N ARG A 72 -8.68 -4.53 -3.06
CA ARG A 72 -9.38 -3.45 -2.34
C ARG A 72 -9.17 -2.09 -2.99
N ALA A 73 -7.92 -1.76 -3.35
CA ALA A 73 -7.57 -0.48 -3.94
C ALA A 73 -8.07 -0.33 -5.38
N GLY A 74 -7.76 -1.28 -6.25
CA GLY A 74 -8.06 -1.24 -7.67
C GLY A 74 -9.44 -1.81 -8.04
N GLY A 75 -9.82 -2.93 -7.43
CA GLY A 75 -11.08 -3.62 -7.75
C GLY A 75 -12.30 -2.95 -7.15
N HIS A 76 -12.21 -2.56 -5.87
CA HIS A 76 -13.31 -1.89 -5.16
C HIS A 76 -13.19 -0.37 -5.13
N GLY A 77 -12.10 0.21 -5.63
CA GLY A 77 -11.89 1.65 -5.66
C GLY A 77 -11.78 2.30 -4.28
N LYS A 78 -11.38 1.53 -3.25
CA LYS A 78 -11.24 2.04 -1.88
C LYS A 78 -9.88 2.68 -1.67
N GLU A 79 -9.85 3.78 -0.94
CA GLU A 79 -8.61 4.40 -0.47
C GLU A 79 -8.01 3.53 0.66
N VAL A 80 -6.82 2.97 0.43
CA VAL A 80 -6.15 2.04 1.36
C VAL A 80 -4.78 2.57 1.73
N THR A 81 -4.52 2.69 3.04
CA THR A 81 -3.17 2.90 3.56
C THR A 81 -2.52 1.57 3.91
N PHE A 82 -1.44 1.23 3.22
CA PHE A 82 -0.60 0.08 3.54
C PHE A 82 0.55 0.51 4.45
N LEU A 83 0.46 0.14 5.74
CA LEU A 83 1.47 0.49 6.73
C LEU A 83 2.45 -0.66 6.93
N LEU A 84 3.70 -0.43 6.54
CA LEU A 84 4.83 -1.32 6.70
C LEU A 84 5.82 -0.76 7.72
N ALA A 85 6.35 -1.62 8.59
CA ALA A 85 7.48 -1.27 9.47
C ALA A 85 8.74 -1.99 9.02
N ASP A 86 9.91 -1.40 9.33
CA ASP A 86 11.22 -2.03 9.19
C ASP A 86 11.27 -3.46 9.75
N THR A 87 10.72 -3.68 10.95
CA THR A 87 10.67 -5.01 11.58
C THR A 87 9.87 -6.04 10.79
N GLN A 88 9.01 -5.59 9.87
CA GLN A 88 8.14 -6.41 9.03
C GLN A 88 8.69 -6.57 7.61
N ILE A 89 9.95 -6.21 7.34
CA ILE A 89 10.55 -6.43 6.01
C ILE A 89 11.83 -7.26 6.16
N PRO A 90 11.71 -8.57 6.42
CA PRO A 90 12.86 -9.44 6.66
C PRO A 90 13.60 -9.85 5.38
N LYS A 91 12.97 -9.72 4.20
CA LYS A 91 13.50 -10.21 2.92
C LYS A 91 13.60 -9.09 1.90
N GLU A 92 14.69 -9.06 1.15
CA GLU A 92 14.95 -8.09 0.07
C GLU A 92 13.87 -8.13 -1.01
N THR A 93 13.38 -9.33 -1.35
CA THR A 93 12.27 -9.52 -2.30
C THR A 93 10.99 -8.77 -1.91
N MET A 94 10.70 -8.61 -0.61
CA MET A 94 9.54 -7.82 -0.17
C MET A 94 9.75 -6.32 -0.39
N LEU A 95 11.00 -5.83 -0.32
CA LEU A 95 11.34 -4.44 -0.67
C LEU A 95 11.22 -4.21 -2.17
N GLU A 96 11.63 -5.17 -3.00
CA GLU A 96 11.48 -5.12 -4.45
C GLU A 96 10.00 -5.07 -4.85
N ASP A 97 9.16 -5.92 -4.25
CA ASP A 97 7.71 -5.91 -4.46
C ASP A 97 7.10 -4.57 -4.00
N THR A 98 7.49 -4.08 -2.82
CA THR A 98 7.05 -2.77 -2.31
C THR A 98 7.47 -1.63 -3.25
N SER A 99 8.67 -1.68 -3.80
CA SER A 99 9.17 -0.70 -4.77
C SER A 99 8.39 -0.76 -6.09
N SER A 100 8.00 -1.97 -6.51
CA SER A 100 7.16 -2.18 -7.69
C SER A 100 5.76 -1.59 -7.49
N LEU A 101 5.17 -1.78 -6.30
CA LEU A 101 3.91 -1.14 -5.91
C LEU A 101 4.01 0.40 -5.92
N LEU A 102 5.10 0.96 -5.37
CA LEU A 102 5.32 2.41 -5.32
C LEU A 102 5.45 3.04 -6.72
N ASN A 103 6.15 2.36 -7.64
CA ASN A 103 6.43 2.91 -8.98
C ASN A 103 5.31 2.64 -9.98
N ASN A 104 4.79 1.41 -9.98
CA ASN A 104 3.92 0.91 -11.04
C ASN A 104 2.48 0.70 -10.55
N GLY A 105 2.23 0.60 -9.24
CA GLY A 105 0.93 0.21 -8.70
C GLY A 105 0.61 -1.28 -8.87
N GLU A 106 1.61 -2.10 -9.25
CA GLU A 106 1.49 -3.54 -9.44
C GLU A 106 2.79 -4.27 -9.13
N VAL A 107 2.68 -5.58 -8.86
CA VAL A 107 3.83 -6.49 -8.72
C VAL A 107 3.84 -7.43 -9.93
N PRO A 108 4.96 -7.55 -10.66
CA PRO A 108 5.05 -8.45 -11.81
C PRO A 108 4.76 -9.90 -11.44
N ASN A 109 4.04 -10.62 -12.32
CA ASN A 109 3.73 -12.04 -12.15
C ASN A 109 2.98 -12.41 -10.86
N LEU A 110 2.36 -11.45 -10.18
CA LEU A 110 1.61 -11.69 -8.94
C LEU A 110 0.31 -12.48 -9.19
N PHE A 111 -0.45 -12.09 -10.21
CA PHE A 111 -1.79 -12.61 -10.47
C PHE A 111 -1.77 -13.81 -11.42
N ASN A 112 -2.39 -14.91 -10.99
CA ASN A 112 -2.62 -16.09 -11.83
C ASN A 112 -3.86 -15.90 -12.73
N ALA A 113 -4.24 -16.92 -13.51
CA ALA A 113 -5.38 -16.84 -14.41
C ALA A 113 -6.74 -16.67 -13.68
N GLU A 114 -6.88 -17.27 -12.50
CA GLU A 114 -8.10 -17.17 -11.67
C GLU A 114 -8.22 -15.75 -11.08
N ASP A 115 -7.12 -15.22 -10.54
CA ASP A 115 -7.04 -13.86 -10.00
C ASP A 115 -7.38 -12.82 -11.08
N LYS A 116 -6.86 -13.01 -12.29
CA LYS A 116 -7.15 -12.16 -13.45
C LYS A 116 -8.64 -12.14 -13.79
N THR A 117 -9.30 -13.30 -13.67
CA THR A 117 -10.74 -13.40 -13.90
C THR A 117 -11.51 -12.61 -12.83
N GLN A 118 -11.12 -12.73 -11.56
CA GLN A 118 -11.71 -11.95 -10.46
C GLN A 118 -11.51 -10.44 -10.63
N ILE A 119 -10.34 -10.00 -11.10
CA ILE A 119 -10.06 -8.59 -11.39
C ILE A 119 -11.01 -8.08 -12.49
N LEU A 120 -11.18 -8.85 -13.57
CA LEU A 120 -12.09 -8.49 -14.65
C LEU A 120 -13.52 -8.36 -14.12
N GLU A 121 -14.00 -9.34 -13.35
CA GLU A 121 -15.34 -9.29 -12.76
C GLU A 121 -15.56 -8.06 -11.87
N ALA A 122 -14.57 -7.73 -11.02
CA ALA A 122 -14.65 -6.58 -10.13
C ALA A 122 -14.58 -5.24 -10.87
N CYS A 123 -13.76 -5.14 -11.93
CA CYS A 123 -13.45 -3.87 -12.58
C CYS A 123 -14.29 -3.58 -13.81
N THR A 124 -14.89 -4.58 -14.46
CA THR A 124 -15.54 -4.42 -15.78
C THR A 124 -16.60 -3.31 -15.77
N HIS A 125 -17.43 -3.24 -14.73
CA HIS A 125 -18.47 -2.21 -14.64
C HIS A 125 -17.89 -0.79 -14.49
N SER A 126 -16.93 -0.63 -13.57
CA SER A 126 -16.24 0.64 -13.33
C SER A 126 -15.42 1.10 -14.54
N ALA A 127 -14.75 0.16 -15.20
CA ALA A 127 -13.96 0.41 -16.41
C ALA A 127 -14.86 0.79 -17.61
N ALA A 128 -16.00 0.12 -17.79
CA ALA A 128 -16.96 0.46 -18.84
C ALA A 128 -17.53 1.87 -18.66
N THR A 129 -17.79 2.28 -17.41
CA THR A 129 -18.21 3.66 -17.08
C THR A 129 -17.12 4.68 -17.43
N ALA A 130 -15.85 4.29 -17.36
CA ALA A 130 -14.71 5.09 -17.80
C ALA A 130 -14.39 4.96 -19.31
N GLY A 131 -15.25 4.28 -20.09
CA GLY A 131 -15.08 4.10 -21.53
C GLY A 131 -14.05 3.04 -21.93
N ARG A 132 -13.69 2.13 -21.02
CA ARG A 132 -12.72 1.05 -21.24
C ARG A 132 -13.43 -0.29 -21.32
N THR A 133 -13.29 -1.00 -22.44
CA THR A 133 -14.08 -2.22 -22.73
C THR A 133 -13.23 -3.44 -23.09
N GLY A 134 -11.98 -3.27 -23.53
CA GLY A 134 -11.07 -4.38 -23.78
C GLY A 134 -10.53 -4.98 -22.47
N THR A 135 -10.27 -6.29 -22.44
CA THR A 135 -9.68 -6.95 -21.26
C THR A 135 -8.37 -6.29 -20.84
N ALA A 136 -7.50 -5.97 -21.79
CA ALA A 136 -6.26 -5.23 -21.53
C ALA A 136 -6.52 -3.83 -20.94
N ASP A 137 -7.55 -3.12 -21.42
CA ASP A 137 -7.91 -1.80 -20.91
C ASP A 137 -8.49 -1.86 -19.50
N VAL A 138 -9.23 -2.93 -19.17
CA VAL A 138 -9.74 -3.18 -17.82
C VAL A 138 -8.58 -3.45 -16.85
N PHE A 139 -7.55 -4.20 -17.25
CA PHE A 139 -6.34 -4.36 -16.45
C PHE A 139 -5.58 -3.05 -16.27
N ALA A 140 -5.43 -2.26 -17.33
CA ALA A 140 -4.82 -0.94 -17.25
C ALA A 140 -5.61 0.00 -16.30
N PHE A 141 -6.95 -0.08 -16.34
CA PHE A 141 -7.82 0.61 -15.40
C PHE A 141 -7.60 0.16 -13.96
N PHE A 142 -7.54 -1.15 -13.72
CA PHE A 142 -7.25 -1.70 -12.41
C PHE A 142 -5.91 -1.18 -11.86
N THR A 143 -4.82 -1.26 -12.64
CA THR A 143 -3.50 -0.76 -12.22
C THR A 143 -3.52 0.75 -11.95
N GLU A 144 -4.25 1.54 -12.74
CA GLU A 144 -4.44 2.97 -12.48
C GLU A 144 -5.19 3.23 -11.17
N GLN A 145 -6.27 2.49 -10.89
CA GLN A 145 -7.01 2.59 -9.63
C GLN A 145 -6.16 2.15 -8.44
N CYS A 146 -5.39 1.06 -8.57
CA CYS A 146 -4.42 0.64 -7.56
C CYS A 146 -3.46 1.79 -7.24
N ARG A 147 -2.84 2.38 -8.27
CA ARG A 147 -1.87 3.46 -8.08
C ARG A 147 -2.48 4.72 -7.47
N LYS A 148 -3.75 5.00 -7.78
CA LYS A 148 -4.49 6.15 -7.26
C LYS A 148 -4.88 5.98 -5.79
N ASN A 149 -5.41 4.81 -5.44
CA ASN A 149 -6.09 4.60 -4.16
C ASN A 149 -5.20 3.88 -3.12
N LEU A 150 -4.06 3.31 -3.54
CA LEU A 150 -3.10 2.68 -2.64
C LEU A 150 -2.06 3.70 -2.18
N HIS A 151 -1.94 3.84 -0.86
CA HIS A 151 -0.96 4.70 -0.21
C HIS A 151 -0.02 3.87 0.66
N VAL A 152 1.25 3.77 0.29
CA VAL A 152 2.24 3.04 1.06
C VAL A 152 2.86 3.97 2.11
N VAL A 153 2.84 3.54 3.37
CA VAL A 153 3.47 4.24 4.49
C VAL A 153 4.51 3.31 5.11
N ILE A 154 5.77 3.68 5.01
CA ILE A 154 6.89 2.90 5.55
C ILE A 154 7.40 3.58 6.82
N ALA A 155 7.48 2.85 7.93
CA ALA A 155 8.05 3.32 9.19
C ALA A 155 9.43 2.71 9.42
N LEU A 156 10.50 3.50 9.24
CA LEU A 156 11.89 3.06 9.36
C LEU A 156 12.62 3.69 10.55
N SER A 157 13.38 2.89 11.29
CA SER A 157 14.35 3.37 12.26
C SER A 157 15.62 3.83 11.55
N PRO A 158 16.16 5.03 11.86
CA PRO A 158 17.46 5.46 11.32
C PRO A 158 18.63 4.72 11.98
N ILE A 159 18.36 3.94 13.03
CA ILE A 159 19.34 3.15 13.77
C ILE A 159 19.38 1.75 13.14
N GLY A 160 20.44 1.46 12.40
CA GLY A 160 20.70 0.17 11.74
C GLY A 160 21.34 0.34 10.35
N GLU A 161 22.10 -0.64 9.88
CA GLU A 161 22.70 -0.61 8.53
C GLU A 161 21.63 -0.58 7.42
N ALA A 162 20.44 -1.13 7.67
CA ALA A 162 19.33 -1.20 6.71
C ALA A 162 18.81 0.17 6.25
N PHE A 163 19.06 1.26 7.01
CA PHE A 163 18.70 2.61 6.58
C PHE A 163 19.78 3.27 5.69
N ARG A 164 21.03 2.79 5.73
CA ARG A 164 22.17 3.39 5.03
C ARG A 164 22.54 2.69 3.72
N ARG A 165 21.91 1.55 3.42
CA ARG A 165 22.10 0.83 2.15
C ARG A 165 21.13 1.33 1.10
#